data_AF-A0A2J2HER5-F1
#
_entry.id   AF-A0A2J2HER5-F1
#
_cell.length_a   1.000
_cell.length_b   1.000
_cell.length_c   1.000
_cell.angle_alpha   90.00
_cell.angle_beta   90.00
_cell.angle_gamma   90.00
#
_symmetry.space_group_name_H-M   'P 1'
#
loop_
_entity.id
_entity.type
_entity.pdbx_description
1 polymer ?
#
loop_
_entity_poly.entity_id
_entity_poly.type
_entity_poly.pdbx_seq_one_letter_code
_entity_poly.pdbx_strand_id
1 'polypeptide(L)' 'MVRLVSRDGRFLRVSGLDLFDGTPVLDIKPYTPDRSVRVEDLGLPDWYVRLWRRVGGVV' A
#
# COMPACT_ATOMS: atom_id res chain seq x y z
N MET A 1 0.86 9.43 -1.99
CA MET A 1 0.75 7.96 -2.16
C MET A 1 1.90 7.53 -3.04
N VAL A 2 2.52 6.40 -2.75
CA VAL A 2 3.63 5.88 -3.57
C VAL A 2 3.36 4.43 -3.95
N ARG A 3 3.90 3.99 -5.08
CA ARG A 3 3.78 2.59 -5.51
C ARG A 3 4.90 1.79 -4.87
N LEU A 4 4.57 0.72 -4.15
CA LEU A 4 5.54 -0.29 -3.73
C LEU A 4 5.96 -1.11 -4.96
N VAL A 5 7.26 -1.09 -5.26
CA VAL A 5 7.85 -1.82 -6.40
C VAL A 5 8.38 -3.16 -5.95
N SER A 6 9.10 -3.22 -4.83
CA SER A 6 9.60 -4.46 -4.26
C SER A 6 9.91 -4.31 -2.77
N ARG A 7 10.08 -5.46 -2.11
CA ARG A 7 10.54 -5.57 -0.72
C ARG A 7 11.69 -6.55 -0.64
N ASP A 8 12.76 -6.14 0.04
CA ASP A 8 13.88 -6.99 0.43
C ASP A 8 14.14 -6.83 1.93
N GLY A 9 13.77 -7.84 2.72
CA GLY A 9 13.80 -7.76 4.18
C GLY A 9 13.05 -6.53 4.71
N ARG A 10 13.80 -5.58 5.27
CA ARG A 10 13.32 -4.29 5.81
C ARG A 10 13.37 -3.12 4.81
N PHE A 11 13.89 -3.34 3.61
CA PHE A 11 14.00 -2.32 2.57
C PHE A 11 12.80 -2.38 1.64
N LEU A 12 12.18 -1.22 1.41
CA LEU A 12 11.06 -1.05 0.49
C LEU A 12 11.52 -0.18 -0.68
N ARG A 13 11.49 -0.73 -1.90
CA ARG A 13 11.70 0.07 -3.11
C ARG A 13 10.37 0.62 -3.56
N VAL A 14 10.28 1.93 -3.71
CA VAL A 14 9.03 2.62 -4.09
C VAL A 14 9.27 3.56 -5.27
N SER A 15 8.19 3.93 -5.97
CA SER A 15 8.22 4.95 -7.02
C SER A 15 7.20 6.06 -6.74
N GLY A 16 7.55 7.30 -7.10
CA GLY A 16 6.71 8.49 -6.90
C GLY A 16 6.94 9.21 -5.57
N LEU A 17 8.10 9.02 -4.93
CA LEU A 17 8.54 9.87 -3.81
C LEU A 17 9.11 11.19 -4.32
N ASP A 18 8.80 12.26 -3.61
CA ASP A 18 9.22 13.65 -3.86
C ASP A 18 9.98 14.24 -2.65
N LEU A 19 10.64 13.38 -1.87
CA LEU A 19 11.37 13.74 -0.65
C LEU A 19 12.87 13.84 -0.90
N PHE A 20 13.56 14.66 -0.10
CA PHE A 20 15.03 14.68 -0.08
C PHE A 20 15.59 13.40 0.53
N ASP A 21 16.79 13.02 0.11
CA ASP A 21 17.51 11.90 0.71
C ASP A 21 17.75 12.14 2.21
N GLY A 22 17.62 11.08 3.01
CA GLY A 22 17.70 11.15 4.47
C GLY A 22 16.46 11.69 5.20
N THR A 23 15.38 12.05 4.50
CA THR A 23 14.12 12.50 5.14
C THR A 23 13.57 11.39 6.07
N PRO A 24 13.34 11.67 7.37
CA PRO A 24 12.82 10.66 8.30
C PRO A 24 11.40 10.19 7.96
N VAL A 25 11.16 8.88 8.08
CA VAL A 25 9.84 8.27 7.94
C VAL A 25 9.22 8.07 9.32
N LEU A 26 8.03 8.63 9.54
CA LEU A 26 7.30 8.50 10.81
C LEU A 26 6.40 7.26 10.86
N ASP A 27 5.75 6.93 9.75
CA ASP A 27 4.76 5.86 9.67
C ASP A 27 4.58 5.37 8.23
N ILE A 28 4.13 4.13 8.09
CA ILE A 28 3.82 3.48 6.82
C ILE A 28 2.46 2.81 6.96
N LYS A 29 1.49 3.19 6.11
CA LYS A 29 0.16 2.59 6.09
C LYS A 29 -0.17 2.04 4.71
N PRO A 30 -0.87 0.89 4.63
CA PRO A 30 -1.38 0.40 3.36
C PRO A 30 -2.44 1.35 2.83
N TYR A 31 -2.50 1.44 1.51
CA TYR A 31 -3.61 2.07 0.82
C TYR A 31 -4.70 1.01 0.61
N THR A 32 -5.91 1.26 1.11
CA THR A 32 -6.98 0.26 1.14
C THR A 32 -8.29 0.80 0.56
N PRO A 33 -9.12 -0.05 -0.09
CA PRO A 33 -10.35 0.40 -0.75
C PRO A 33 -11.35 1.11 0.18
N ASP A 34 -11.37 0.76 1.47
CA ASP A 34 -12.30 1.31 2.46
C ASP A 34 -12.00 2.75 2.88
N ARG A 35 -10.79 3.24 2.58
CA ARG A 35 -10.31 4.55 3.07
C ARG A 35 -9.98 5.51 1.97
N SER A 36 -10.26 5.18 0.70
CA SER A 36 -9.64 5.92 -0.39
C SER A 36 -10.40 5.92 -1.71
N VAL A 37 -10.20 6.99 -2.49
CA VAL A 37 -10.71 7.13 -3.86
C VAL A 37 -10.13 6.03 -4.75
N ARG A 38 -10.92 5.48 -5.68
CA ARG A 38 -10.51 4.38 -6.55
C ARG A 38 -9.15 4.67 -7.21
N VAL A 39 -8.20 3.78 -6.98
CA VAL A 39 -6.98 3.65 -7.79
C VAL A 39 -7.23 2.49 -8.73
N GLU A 40 -7.22 2.74 -10.04
CA GLU A 40 -7.60 1.72 -11.03
C GLU A 40 -6.75 0.45 -10.93
N ASP A 41 -5.47 0.58 -10.56
CA ASP A 41 -4.49 -0.51 -10.50
C ASP A 41 -4.03 -0.84 -9.06
N LEU A 42 -4.93 -0.78 -8.08
CA LEU A 42 -4.58 -1.13 -6.71
C LEU A 42 -4.35 -2.64 -6.55
N GLY A 43 -3.08 -3.04 -6.49
CA GLY A 43 -2.69 -4.40 -6.12
C GLY A 43 -2.90 -4.64 -4.62
N LEU A 44 -3.73 -5.63 -4.29
CA LEU A 44 -3.94 -6.08 -2.90
C LEU A 44 -3.37 -7.49 -2.72
N PRO A 45 -2.71 -7.77 -1.59
CA PRO A 45 -2.30 -9.14 -1.28
C PRO A 45 -3.51 -10.07 -1.16
N ASP A 46 -3.39 -11.32 -1.63
CA ASP A 46 -4.52 -12.27 -1.61
C ASP A 46 -5.10 -12.49 -0.21
N TRP A 47 -4.25 -12.48 0.82
CA TRP A 47 -4.71 -12.65 2.20
C TRP A 47 -5.62 -11.50 2.65
N TYR A 48 -5.35 -10.28 2.20
CA TYR A 48 -6.16 -9.11 2.52
C TYR A 48 -7.51 -9.23 1.82
N VAL A 49 -7.52 -9.57 0.53
CA VAL A 49 -8.74 -9.80 -0.25
C VAL A 49 -9.61 -10.89 0.39
N ARG A 50 -9.00 -12.01 0.81
CA ARG A 50 -9.71 -13.09 1.49
C ARG A 50 -10.30 -12.65 2.83
N LEU A 51 -9.54 -11.90 3.63
CA LEU A 51 -10.01 -11.39 4.91
C LEU A 51 -11.17 -10.40 4.71
N TRP A 52 -11.02 -9.48 3.76
CA TRP A 52 -12.02 -8.45 3.46
C TRP A 52 -13.38 -9.07 3.09
N ARG A 53 -13.37 -10.11 2.25
CA ARG A 53 -14.57 -10.86 1.89
C ARG A 53 -15.22 -11.55 3.10
N ARG A 54 -14.43 -12.09 4.04
CA ARG A 54 -14.96 -12.76 5.25
C ARG A 54 -15.67 -11.80 6.19
N VAL A 55 -15.23 -10.54 6.23
CA VAL A 55 -15.84 -9.52 7.08
C VAL A 55 -16.98 -8.75 6.37
N GLY A 56 -17.43 -9.25 5.20
CA GLY A 56 -18.53 -8.65 4.44
C GLY A 56 -18.15 -7.44 3.60
N GLY A 57 -16.85 -7.18 3.42
CA GLY A 57 -16.36 -6.10 2.56
C GLY A 57 -16.57 -6.41 1.08
N VAL A 58 -17.03 -5.41 0.32
CA VAL A 58 -17.10 -5.46 -1.14
C VAL A 58 -15.76 -4.95 -1.69
N VAL A 59 -15.15 -5.71 -2.60
CA VAL A 59 -13.94 -5.30 -3.34
C VAL A 59 -14.38 -4.72 -4.68
#